data_AF-A0A061NCD9-F1
#
_entry.id   AF-A0A061NCD9-F1
#
_cell.length_a   1.000
_cell.length_b   1.000
_cell.length_c   1.000
_cell.angle_alpha   90.00
_cell.angle_beta   90.00
_cell.angle_gamma   90.00
#
_symmetry.space_group_name_H-M   'P 1'
#
loop_
_entity.id
_entity.type
_entity.pdbx_description
1 polymer ?
#
loop_
_entity_poly.entity_id
_entity_poly.type
_entity_poly.pdbx_seq_one_letter_code
_entity_poly.pdbx_strand_id
1 'polypeptide(L)' 'MSRSSALASKATGYPIAKLATKIAVGYYLQELKNPVTERTYASFEPALDYIVTKILAGHLISSHLQTVSSVHK' A
#
# COMPACT_ATOMS: atom_id res chain seq x y z
N MET A 1 -7.11 -3.28 -10.96
CA MET A 1 -6.27 -3.72 -9.82
C MET A 1 -5.20 -4.68 -10.32
N SER A 2 -3.95 -4.57 -9.87
CA SER A 2 -2.80 -5.36 -10.37
C SER A 2 -1.95 -5.98 -9.26
N ARG A 3 -1.08 -6.94 -9.61
CA ARG A 3 -0.07 -7.52 -8.70
C ARG A 3 0.82 -6.44 -8.05
N SER A 4 1.12 -5.37 -8.78
CA SER A 4 1.88 -4.23 -8.26
C SER A 4 1.06 -3.39 -7.27
N SER A 5 -0.23 -3.17 -7.51
CA SER A 5 -1.09 -2.47 -6.54
C SER A 5 -1.30 -3.26 -5.24
N ALA A 6 -1.34 -4.59 -5.32
CA ALA A 6 -1.39 -5.45 -4.14
C ALA A 6 -0.08 -5.39 -3.35
N LEU A 7 1.07 -5.35 -4.04
CA LEU A 7 2.38 -5.14 -3.42
C LEU A 7 2.44 -3.78 -2.72
N ALA A 8 2.08 -2.70 -3.41
CA ALA A 8 2.07 -1.34 -2.88
C ALA A 8 1.15 -1.22 -1.65
N SER A 9 -0.02 -1.88 -1.68
CA SER A 9 -0.94 -1.88 -0.54
C SER A 9 -0.33 -2.55 0.69
N LYS A 10 0.40 -3.65 0.50
CA LYS A 10 1.12 -4.32 1.59
C LYS A 10 2.32 -3.50 2.07
N ALA A 11 3.08 -2.91 1.15
CA ALA A 11 4.28 -2.13 1.44
C ALA A 11 3.97 -0.87 2.27
N THR A 12 2.83 -0.22 2.01
CA THR A 12 2.44 1.05 2.64
C THR A 12 1.41 0.89 3.76
N GLY A 13 0.83 -0.29 3.92
CA GLY A 13 -0.37 -0.49 4.74
C GLY A 13 -1.64 0.16 4.17
N TYR A 14 -1.57 0.77 2.98
CA TYR A 14 -2.65 1.52 2.39
C TYR A 14 -3.55 0.64 1.51
N PRO A 15 -4.85 0.47 1.82
CA PRO A 15 -5.73 -0.43 1.08
C PRO A 15 -6.21 0.19 -0.24
N ILE A 16 -5.34 0.22 -1.25
CA ILE A 16 -5.59 0.86 -2.56
C ILE A 16 -6.86 0.32 -3.21
N ALA A 17 -7.10 -1.00 -3.13
CA ALA A 17 -8.30 -1.64 -3.66
C ALA A 17 -9.59 -1.07 -3.05
N LYS A 18 -9.63 -0.98 -1.72
CA LYS A 18 -10.80 -0.54 -0.95
C LYS A 18 -11.12 0.92 -1.22
N LEU A 19 -10.08 1.76 -1.33
CA LEU A 19 -10.25 3.17 -1.65
C LEU A 19 -10.67 3.37 -3.11
N ALA A 20 -10.09 2.63 -4.05
CA ALA A 20 -10.50 2.66 -5.45
C ALA A 20 -11.99 2.29 -5.62
N THR A 21 -12.49 1.30 -4.87
CA THR A 21 -13.92 0.97 -4.87
C THR A 21 -14.79 2.14 -4.38
N LYS A 22 -14.37 2.83 -3.32
CA LYS A 22 -15.11 4.02 -2.82
C LYS A 22 -15.09 5.16 -3.85
N ILE A 23 -13.95 5.39 -4.49
CA ILE A 23 -13.83 6.40 -5.54
C ILE A 23 -14.74 6.07 -6.73
N ALA A 24 -14.79 4.79 -7.13
CA ALA A 24 -15.64 4.33 -8.23
C ALA A 24 -17.14 4.55 -7.98
N VAL A 25 -17.58 4.62 -6.72
CA VAL A 25 -18.98 4.91 -6.35
C VAL A 25 -19.22 6.39 -6.01
N GLY A 26 -18.26 7.28 -6.32
CA GLY A 26 -18.45 8.74 -6.28
C GLY A 26 -17.82 9.47 -5.10
N TYR A 27 -17.02 8.80 -4.26
CA TYR A 27 -16.28 9.49 -3.19
C TYR A 27 -14.98 10.13 -3.70
N TYR A 28 -14.59 11.25 -3.12
CA TYR A 28 -13.31 11.92 -3.34
C TYR A 28 -12.29 11.58 -2.25
N LEU A 29 -10.99 11.64 -2.57
CA LEU A 29 -9.91 11.33 -1.62
C LEU A 29 -9.93 12.19 -0.35
N GLN A 30 -10.39 13.44 -0.45
CA GLN A 30 -10.54 14.36 0.68
C GLN A 30 -11.70 14.02 1.62
N GLU A 31 -12.64 13.17 1.18
CA GLU A 31 -13.79 12.74 1.99
C GLU A 31 -13.51 11.41 2.71
N LEU A 32 -12.51 10.66 2.23
CA LEU A 32 -12.15 9.37 2.76
C LEU A 32 -11.13 9.54 3.88
N LYS A 33 -11.44 9.03 5.07
CA LYS A 33 -10.48 8.94 6.17
C LYS A 33 -9.31 8.01 5.82
N ASN A 34 -8.11 8.39 6.23
CA ASN A 34 -6.92 7.57 6.14
C ASN A 34 -7.12 6.29 6.99
N PRO A 35 -7.17 5.11 6.38
CA PRO A 35 -7.42 3.86 7.09
C PRO A 35 -6.24 3.39 7.97
N VAL A 36 -5.05 4.01 7.83
CA VAL A 36 -3.87 3.67 8.63
C VAL A 36 -3.82 4.49 9.92
N THR A 37 -4.03 5.81 9.82
CA THR A 37 -3.89 6.72 10.97
C THR A 37 -5.23 7.15 11.58
N GLU A 38 -6.33 7.04 10.82
CA GLU A 38 -7.70 7.47 11.16
C GLU A 38 -7.87 8.95 11.55
N ARG A 39 -6.78 9.71 11.55
CA ARG A 39 -6.72 11.13 11.92
C ARG A 39 -6.59 12.05 10.72
N THR A 40 -6.02 11.56 9.62
CA THR A 40 -5.88 12.30 8.36
C THR A 40 -6.85 11.78 7.28
N TYR A 41 -6.86 12.43 6.12
CA TYR A 41 -7.63 12.01 4.95
C TYR A 41 -6.79 11.18 3.99
N ALA A 42 -7.43 10.51 3.03
CA ALA A 42 -6.83 9.67 2.00
C ALA A 42 -6.09 10.47 0.91
N SER A 43 -6.26 11.80 0.88
CA SER A 43 -5.54 12.72 0.00
C SER A 43 -4.14 13.04 0.54
N PHE A 44 -3.27 12.04 0.58
CA PHE A 44 -1.86 12.20 0.92
C PHE A 44 -1.00 11.15 0.21
N GLU A 45 0.30 11.36 0.18
CA GLU A 45 1.28 10.40 -0.32
C GLU A 45 1.95 9.68 0.86
N PRO A 46 1.91 8.34 0.94
CA PRO A 46 2.58 7.59 2.00
C PRO A 46 4.12 7.76 1.94
N ALA A 47 4.71 8.19 3.06
CA ALA A 47 6.16 8.24 3.24
C ALA A 47 6.62 6.98 3.99
N LEU A 48 7.60 6.26 3.44
CA LEU A 48 8.20 5.07 4.04
C LEU A 48 9.63 5.36 4.47
N ASP A 49 9.99 4.91 5.68
CA ASP A 49 11.34 4.98 6.26
C ASP A 49 12.10 3.64 6.16
N TYR A 50 11.56 2.68 5.40
CA TYR A 50 12.12 1.37 5.13
C TYR A 50 12.05 1.00 3.65
N ILE A 51 12.86 0.02 3.24
CA ILE A 51 12.89 -0.48 1.87
C ILE A 51 12.10 -1.79 1.79
N VAL A 52 11.26 -1.90 0.76
CA VAL A 52 10.51 -3.11 0.46
C VAL A 52 11.08 -3.77 -0.79
N THR A 53 11.51 -5.02 -0.66
CA THR A 53 12.02 -5.80 -1.78
C THR A 53 11.05 -6.92 -2.13
N LYS A 54 10.63 -6.96 -3.41
CA LYS A 54 9.83 -8.05 -3.96
C LYS A 54 10.75 -9.05 -4.63
N ILE A 55 10.77 -10.28 -4.12
CA ILE A 55 11.48 -11.39 -4.73
C ILE A 55 10.48 -12.24 -5.51
N LEU A 56 10.81 -12.54 -6.76
CA LEU A 56 10.06 -13.49 -7.58
C LEU A 56 10.65 -14.88 -7.37
N ALA A 57 9.94 -15.75 -6.65
CA ALA A 57 10.33 -17.15 -6.56
C ALA A 57 10.04 -17.84 -7.90
N GLY A 58 11.10 -18.33 -8.56
CA GLY A 58 10.95 -19.23 -9.71
C GLY A 58 10.45 -20.59 -9.23
N HIS A 59 9.29 -21.01 -9.75
CA HIS A 59 8.73 -22.36 -9.61
C HIS A 59 8.38 -22.86 -8.19
N LEU A 60 7.95 -22.01 -7.25
CA LEU A 60 7.18 -22.43 -6.07
C LEU A 60 6.28 -21.27 -5.61
N ILE A 61 5.04 -21.59 -5.27
CA ILE A 61 3.87 -20.71 -5.26
C ILE A 61 3.81 -19.86 -3.98
N SER A 62 4.68 -18.86 -3.81
CA SER A 62 4.41 -17.75 -2.87
C SER A 62 5.38 -16.58 -3.04
N SER A 63 4.89 -15.45 -3.58
CA SER A 63 5.64 -14.20 -3.55
C SER A 63 5.67 -13.65 -2.12
N HIS A 64 6.75 -13.90 -1.39
CA HIS A 64 6.99 -13.28 -0.09
C HIS A 64 7.56 -11.87 -0.29
N LEU A 65 6.92 -10.89 0.34
CA LEU A 65 7.47 -9.56 0.55
C LEU A 65 8.48 -9.67 1.70
N GLN A 66 9.70 -9.21 1.50
CA GLN A 66 10.66 -9.03 2.58
C GLN A 66 10.88 -7.54 2.80
N THR A 67 10.77 -7.10 4.05
CA THR A 67 11.17 -5.76 4.48
C THR A 67 12.67 -5.80 4.74
N VAL A 68 13.44 -4.99 4.02
CA VAL A 68 14.86 -4.77 4.28
C VAL A 68 14.94 -3.53 5.17
N SER A 69 15.65 -3.64 6.29
CA SER A 69 15.66 -2.71 7.43
C SER A 69 15.75 -1.21 7.09
N SER A 70 15.22 -0.38 8.02
CA SER A 70 15.16 1.09 7.96
C SER A 70 16.46 1.76 7.50
N VAL A 71 16.31 2.79 6.65
CA VAL A 71 17.42 3.52 5.99
C VAL A 71 18.18 4.44 6.96
N HIS A 72 17.70 4.62 8.19
CA HIS A 72 18.41 5.38 9.22
C HIS A 72 19.40 4.48 9.98
N LYS A 73 20.60 4.34 9.41
CA LYS A 73 21.85 4.20 10.16
C LYS A 73 22.63 5.49 10.05
#